data_AF-A0A848DBX5-F1
#
_entry.id   AF-A0A848DBX5-F1
#
_cell.length_a   1.000
_cell.length_b   1.000
_cell.length_c   1.000
_cell.angle_alpha   90.00
_cell.angle_beta   90.00
_cell.angle_gamma   90.00
#
_symmetry.space_group_name_H-M   'P 1'
#
loop_
_entity.id
_entity.type
_entity.pdbx_description
1 polymer ?
#
loop_
_entity_poly.entity_id
_entity_poly.type
_entity_poly.pdbx_seq_one_letter_code
_entity_poly.pdbx_strand_id
1 'polypeptide(L)'
;MTDNFYEKVDRANTVNIEIMVPGFKARDIPHGVPPNHKYAYGVRKVAFDLDFDNKAEWQHYWFKCCISDKCDYIFSILKSKDVDREDDLKKICNRESKLWKTRGNEEMQGYVDLCIDFFLKRYNWLDASKLWWENPPRKNLNFIKLLFPRLLGAILVGFIPIVTSKEIWEFAVVNQSNLLKYCAIIFVVSVFYLEYELYKTIRETVVKKWCQLRIIPVLLFGLFYSLLFSYIFTLVGFMGNVGWCWNRVIFYAMFAFLIGILIQLLWEEKTASEPL
;
A
#
# COMPACT_ATOMS: atom_id res chain seq x y z
N MET A 1 46.90 -16.90 4.28
CA MET A 1 46.49 -17.99 3.35
C MET A 1 44.98 -17.99 3.05
N THR A 2 44.21 -17.01 3.52
CA THR A 2 42.76 -16.89 3.28
C THR A 2 42.38 -16.07 2.04
N ASP A 3 43.27 -15.23 1.51
CA ASP A 3 42.95 -14.30 0.41
C ASP A 3 42.70 -14.98 -0.95
N ASN A 4 43.35 -16.13 -1.22
CA ASN A 4 43.16 -16.84 -2.49
C ASN A 4 41.85 -17.65 -2.58
N PHE A 5 41.16 -17.89 -1.45
CA PHE A 5 39.92 -18.67 -1.44
C PHE A 5 38.73 -17.79 -1.79
N TYR A 6 38.63 -16.59 -1.19
CA TYR A 6 37.60 -15.60 -1.51
C TYR A 6 37.67 -15.18 -2.97
N GLU A 7 38.87 -14.95 -3.51
CA GLU A 7 39.03 -14.53 -4.91
C GLU A 7 38.60 -15.62 -5.92
N LYS A 8 38.78 -16.91 -5.58
CA LYS A 8 38.32 -18.02 -6.42
C LYS A 8 36.81 -18.22 -6.35
N VAL A 9 36.20 -18.09 -5.18
CA VAL A 9 34.75 -18.19 -5.00
C VAL A 9 34.05 -17.02 -5.70
N ASP A 10 34.60 -15.81 -5.60
CA ASP A 10 34.11 -14.63 -6.30
C ASP A 10 34.17 -14.80 -7.82
N ARG A 11 35.29 -15.28 -8.36
CA ARG A 11 35.41 -15.52 -9.81
C ARG A 11 34.44 -16.60 -10.29
N ALA A 12 34.30 -17.70 -9.55
CA ALA A 12 33.37 -18.78 -9.92
C ALA A 12 31.90 -18.33 -9.90
N ASN A 13 31.52 -17.55 -8.88
CA ASN A 13 30.17 -16.98 -8.78
C ASN A 13 29.94 -15.92 -9.86
N THR A 14 30.91 -15.04 -10.11
CA THR A 14 30.80 -13.99 -11.15
C THR A 14 30.66 -14.60 -12.54
N VAL A 15 31.45 -15.63 -12.86
CA VAL A 15 31.36 -16.36 -14.13
C VAL A 15 29.99 -17.03 -14.28
N ASN A 16 29.46 -17.67 -13.24
CA ASN A 16 28.12 -18.26 -13.30
C ASN A 16 26.99 -17.24 -13.51
N ILE A 17 27.14 -16.01 -13.00
CA ILE A 17 26.15 -14.93 -13.20
C ILE A 17 26.28 -14.31 -14.59
N GLU A 18 27.49 -14.08 -15.09
CA GLU A 18 27.73 -13.60 -16.46
C GLU A 18 27.15 -14.59 -17.49
N ILE A 19 27.23 -15.89 -17.21
CA ILE A 19 26.58 -16.93 -18.01
C ILE A 19 25.05 -16.84 -17.93
N MET A 20 24.47 -16.48 -16.78
CA MET A 20 23.02 -16.31 -16.63
C MET A 20 22.48 -15.00 -17.23
N VAL A 21 23.27 -13.93 -17.24
CA VAL A 21 22.90 -12.61 -17.77
C VAL A 21 24.10 -12.00 -18.51
N PRO A 22 24.14 -12.10 -19.86
CA PRO A 22 25.24 -11.56 -20.64
C PRO A 22 25.45 -10.07 -20.37
N GLY A 23 26.69 -9.69 -20.00
CA GLY A 23 27.08 -8.31 -19.70
C GLY A 23 26.81 -7.84 -18.26
N PHE A 24 26.36 -8.72 -17.37
CA PHE A 24 26.20 -8.39 -15.95
C PHE A 24 27.53 -8.45 -15.20
N LYS A 25 28.04 -7.31 -14.74
CA LYS A 25 29.23 -7.25 -13.87
C LYS A 25 28.81 -6.98 -12.43
N ALA A 26 29.09 -7.93 -11.52
CA ALA A 26 28.73 -7.82 -10.11
C ALA A 26 29.36 -6.61 -9.36
N ARG A 27 30.37 -5.97 -9.96
CA ARG A 27 31.01 -4.76 -9.43
C ARG A 27 30.37 -3.45 -9.90
N ASP A 28 29.61 -3.48 -11.00
CA ASP A 28 29.05 -2.29 -11.64
C ASP A 28 27.54 -2.21 -11.33
N ILE A 29 27.18 -1.46 -10.29
CA ILE A 29 25.79 -1.32 -9.87
C ILE A 29 25.09 -0.30 -10.77
N PRO A 30 23.99 -0.68 -11.45
CA PRO A 30 23.30 0.25 -12.35
C PRO A 30 22.64 1.40 -11.59
N HIS A 31 22.52 2.54 -12.26
CA HIS A 31 21.75 3.68 -11.74
C HIS A 31 20.27 3.65 -12.15
N GLY A 32 19.91 2.85 -13.17
CA GLY A 32 18.57 2.83 -13.79
C GLY A 32 17.76 1.56 -13.49
N VAL A 33 16.50 1.56 -13.95
CA VAL A 33 15.60 0.39 -13.93
C VAL A 33 16.23 -0.77 -14.72
N PRO A 34 16.08 -2.03 -14.29
CA PRO A 34 16.57 -3.18 -15.05
C PRO A 34 16.01 -3.17 -16.49
N PRO A 35 16.84 -3.43 -17.51
CA PRO A 35 16.39 -3.36 -18.91
C PRO A 35 15.41 -4.48 -19.28
N ASN A 36 15.44 -5.61 -18.57
CA ASN A 36 14.54 -6.74 -18.78
C ASN A 36 14.43 -7.63 -17.53
N HIS A 37 13.48 -8.57 -17.56
CA HIS A 37 13.22 -9.48 -16.45
C HIS A 37 14.37 -10.47 -16.15
N LYS A 38 15.18 -10.86 -17.14
CA LYS A 38 16.34 -11.74 -16.91
C LYS A 38 17.41 -11.02 -16.09
N TYR A 39 17.68 -9.77 -16.44
CA TYR A 39 18.60 -8.91 -15.70
C TYR A 39 18.10 -8.69 -14.27
N ALA A 40 16.83 -8.32 -14.09
CA ALA A 40 16.23 -8.14 -12.77
C ALA A 40 16.30 -9.40 -11.89
N TYR A 41 16.09 -10.59 -12.49
CA TYR A 41 16.25 -11.84 -11.77
C TYR A 41 17.69 -12.09 -11.30
N GLY A 42 18.68 -11.77 -12.16
CA GLY A 42 20.10 -11.82 -11.79
C GLY A 42 20.44 -10.88 -10.63
N VAL A 43 19.95 -9.64 -10.70
CA VAL A 43 20.10 -8.63 -9.62
C VAL A 43 19.57 -9.16 -8.29
N ARG A 44 18.36 -9.74 -8.29
CA ARG A 44 17.77 -10.32 -7.09
C ARG A 44 18.66 -11.40 -6.48
N LYS A 45 19.17 -12.33 -7.31
CA LYS A 45 20.07 -13.39 -6.84
C LYS A 45 21.32 -12.81 -6.20
N VAL A 46 21.90 -11.77 -6.79
CA VAL A 46 23.06 -11.08 -6.22
C VAL A 46 22.72 -10.39 -4.90
N ALA A 47 21.55 -9.77 -4.80
CA ALA A 47 21.10 -9.07 -3.58
C ALA A 47 20.85 -10.00 -2.38
N PHE A 48 20.44 -11.26 -2.62
CA PHE A 48 20.07 -12.19 -1.54
C PHE A 48 20.95 -13.44 -1.44
N ASP A 49 21.17 -14.14 -2.56
CA ASP A 49 21.69 -15.51 -2.56
C ASP A 49 23.22 -15.56 -2.54
N LEU A 50 23.87 -14.50 -3.02
CA LEU A 50 25.32 -14.43 -3.13
C LEU A 50 25.91 -13.56 -2.02
N ASP A 51 27.11 -13.91 -1.57
CA ASP A 51 27.85 -13.14 -0.58
C ASP A 51 29.02 -12.43 -1.27
N PHE A 52 29.02 -11.11 -1.20
CA PHE A 52 30.01 -10.23 -1.81
C PHE A 52 30.19 -9.00 -0.92
N ASP A 53 31.36 -8.36 -1.01
CA ASP A 53 31.67 -7.15 -0.22
C ASP A 53 30.64 -6.02 -0.43
N ASN A 54 30.11 -5.88 -1.66
CA ASN A 54 29.14 -4.85 -2.03
C ASN A 54 27.67 -5.29 -1.91
N LYS A 55 27.37 -6.35 -1.14
CA LYS A 55 26.00 -6.89 -1.01
C LYS A 55 24.98 -5.85 -0.54
N ALA A 56 25.37 -4.94 0.36
CA ALA A 56 24.49 -3.86 0.81
C ALA A 56 24.04 -2.95 -0.35
N GLU A 57 24.95 -2.57 -1.25
CA GLU A 57 24.62 -1.71 -2.38
C GLU A 57 23.72 -2.43 -3.41
N TRP A 58 23.90 -3.74 -3.59
CA TRP A 58 22.97 -4.54 -4.40
C TRP A 58 21.58 -4.66 -3.77
N GLN A 59 21.51 -4.79 -2.44
CA GLN A 59 20.23 -4.74 -1.71
C GLN A 59 19.55 -3.38 -1.84
N HIS A 60 20.30 -2.28 -1.80
CA HIS A 60 19.78 -0.94 -2.06
C HIS A 60 19.24 -0.78 -3.49
N TYR A 61 20.01 -1.25 -4.48
CA TYR A 61 19.56 -1.21 -5.87
C TYR A 61 18.29 -2.06 -6.08
N TRP A 62 18.24 -3.26 -5.50
CA TRP A 62 17.07 -4.11 -5.57
C TRP A 62 15.87 -3.51 -4.84
N PHE A 63 16.09 -2.85 -3.70
CA PHE A 63 15.07 -2.09 -2.97
C PHE A 63 14.43 -1.03 -3.87
N LYS A 64 15.25 -0.21 -4.53
CA LYS A 64 14.77 0.81 -5.49
C LYS A 64 13.95 0.20 -6.61
N CYS A 65 14.36 -0.96 -7.13
CA CYS A 65 13.59 -1.69 -8.12
C CYS A 65 12.24 -2.13 -7.55
N CYS A 66 12.24 -2.68 -6.32
CA CYS A 66 11.06 -3.19 -5.63
C CYS A 66 10.04 -2.11 -5.26
N ILE A 67 10.42 -0.84 -5.10
CA ILE A 67 9.46 0.25 -4.81
C ILE A 67 9.02 1.01 -6.06
N SER A 68 9.68 0.84 -7.20
CA SER A 68 9.39 1.61 -8.41
C SER A 68 8.23 1.02 -9.21
N ASP A 69 7.24 1.84 -9.56
CA ASP A 69 6.15 1.47 -10.47
C ASP A 69 6.67 1.16 -11.90
N LYS A 70 7.84 1.69 -12.27
CA LYS A 70 8.48 1.41 -13.57
C LYS A 70 8.88 -0.07 -13.72
N CYS A 71 9.00 -0.79 -12.61
CA CYS A 71 9.34 -2.21 -12.58
C CYS A 71 8.11 -3.12 -12.58
N ASP A 72 6.88 -2.60 -12.59
CA ASP A 72 5.67 -3.42 -12.41
C ASP A 72 5.54 -4.53 -13.45
N TYR A 73 5.79 -4.22 -14.73
CA TYR A 73 5.79 -5.20 -15.81
C TYR A 73 6.88 -6.28 -15.64
N ILE A 74 8.04 -5.90 -15.08
CA ILE A 74 9.11 -6.87 -14.81
C ILE A 74 8.66 -7.81 -13.69
N PHE A 75 8.06 -7.28 -12.62
CA PHE A 75 7.60 -8.09 -11.49
C PHE A 75 6.42 -8.99 -11.85
N SER A 76 5.53 -8.59 -12.77
CA SER A 76 4.46 -9.48 -13.24
C SER A 76 5.02 -10.73 -13.95
N ILE A 77 6.11 -10.58 -14.70
CA ILE A 77 6.83 -11.71 -15.31
C ILE A 77 7.57 -12.52 -14.24
N LEU A 78 8.29 -11.86 -13.32
CA LEU A 78 9.10 -12.52 -12.31
C LEU A 78 8.29 -13.34 -11.30
N LYS A 79 7.00 -13.04 -11.13
CA LYS A 79 6.08 -13.85 -10.34
C LYS A 79 6.05 -15.32 -10.79
N SER A 80 6.19 -15.59 -12.09
CA SER A 80 6.30 -16.97 -12.61
C SER A 80 7.55 -17.72 -12.14
N LYS A 81 8.53 -17.01 -11.58
CA LYS A 81 9.77 -17.53 -11.01
C LYS A 81 9.80 -17.44 -9.47
N ASP A 82 8.64 -17.36 -8.84
CA ASP A 82 8.49 -17.28 -7.38
C ASP A 82 9.25 -16.10 -6.75
N VAL A 83 9.27 -14.97 -7.47
CA VAL A 83 9.80 -13.71 -6.96
C VAL A 83 8.65 -12.82 -6.53
N ASP A 84 8.53 -12.62 -5.22
CA ASP A 84 7.59 -11.68 -4.61
C ASP A 84 8.33 -10.43 -4.12
N ARG A 85 7.96 -9.27 -4.69
CA ARG A 85 8.57 -7.98 -4.35
C ARG A 85 8.27 -7.54 -2.91
N GLU A 86 7.09 -7.86 -2.39
CA GLU A 86 6.69 -7.51 -1.03
C GLU A 86 7.49 -8.30 -0.01
N ASP A 87 7.73 -9.58 -0.26
CA ASP A 87 8.57 -10.41 0.60
C ASP A 87 10.05 -10.01 0.52
N ASP A 88 10.54 -9.67 -0.67
CA ASP A 88 11.90 -9.17 -0.83
C ASP A 88 12.10 -7.83 -0.09
N LEU A 89 11.12 -6.92 -0.10
CA LEU A 89 11.16 -5.69 0.70
C LEU A 89 11.24 -5.97 2.21
N LYS A 90 10.44 -6.92 2.72
CA LYS A 90 10.50 -7.35 4.13
C LYS A 90 11.87 -7.90 4.50
N LYS A 91 12.49 -8.70 3.62
CA LYS A 91 13.85 -9.22 3.83
C LYS A 91 14.90 -8.11 3.88
N ILE A 92 14.78 -7.09 3.02
CA ILE A 92 15.72 -5.96 3.03
C ILE A 92 15.56 -5.11 4.29
N CYS A 93 14.32 -4.84 4.71
CA CYS A 93 13.99 -4.09 5.91
C CYS A 93 14.11 -4.91 7.21
N ASN A 94 14.58 -6.16 7.15
CA ASN A 94 14.90 -6.92 8.36
C ASN A 94 16.24 -6.43 8.93
N ARG A 95 16.33 -6.32 10.27
CA ARG A 95 17.56 -5.92 10.99
C ARG A 95 18.76 -6.84 10.73
N GLU A 96 18.51 -8.08 10.31
CA GLU A 96 19.54 -9.05 9.96
C GLU A 96 20.14 -8.81 8.58
N SER A 97 19.51 -7.98 7.73
CA SER A 97 19.98 -7.70 6.38
C SER A 97 21.34 -7.02 6.37
N LYS A 98 22.12 -7.25 5.31
CA LYS A 98 23.45 -6.65 5.18
C LYS A 98 23.33 -5.13 5.04
N LEU A 99 22.34 -4.66 4.28
CA LEU A 99 22.02 -3.24 4.16
C LEU A 99 21.79 -2.59 5.53
N TRP A 100 21.00 -3.23 6.39
CA TRP A 100 20.72 -2.69 7.73
C TRP A 100 21.98 -2.57 8.58
N LYS A 101 22.77 -3.65 8.60
CA LYS A 101 24.04 -3.70 9.35
C LYS A 101 25.04 -2.66 8.89
N THR A 102 25.04 -2.29 7.60
CA THR A 102 25.97 -1.33 7.02
C THR A 102 25.53 0.13 7.17
N ARG A 103 24.24 0.45 6.97
CA ARG A 103 23.74 1.84 6.93
C ARG A 103 23.33 2.38 8.31
N GLY A 104 23.12 1.50 9.29
CA GLY A 104 22.71 1.89 10.64
C GLY A 104 21.24 2.32 10.73
N ASN A 105 20.76 2.55 11.95
CA ASN A 105 19.32 2.67 12.24
C ASN A 105 18.67 3.93 11.64
N GLU A 106 19.39 5.05 11.55
CA GLU A 106 18.80 6.31 11.08
C GLU A 106 18.52 6.28 9.59
N GLU A 107 19.49 5.84 8.77
CA GLU A 107 19.30 5.74 7.33
C GLU A 107 18.26 4.66 7.00
N MET A 108 18.31 3.51 7.70
CA MET A 108 17.33 2.43 7.50
C MET A 108 15.89 2.83 7.79
N GLN A 109 15.67 3.82 8.67
CA GLN A 109 14.32 4.29 8.89
C GLN A 109 13.69 4.93 7.64
N GLY A 110 14.50 5.58 6.80
CA GLY A 110 14.02 6.06 5.50
C GLY A 110 13.54 4.92 4.58
N TYR A 111 14.20 3.77 4.63
CA TYR A 111 13.78 2.58 3.85
C TYR A 111 12.50 1.97 4.40
N VAL A 112 12.38 1.88 5.74
CA VAL A 112 11.16 1.39 6.40
C VAL A 112 9.97 2.29 6.04
N ASP A 113 10.14 3.61 6.07
CA ASP A 113 9.08 4.56 5.73
C ASP A 113 8.62 4.41 4.28
N LEU A 114 9.57 4.28 3.34
CA LEU A 114 9.26 4.01 1.94
C LEU A 114 8.55 2.66 1.75
N CYS A 115 8.91 1.64 2.52
CA CYS A 115 8.21 0.35 2.51
C CYS A 115 6.78 0.44 3.05
N ILE A 116 6.56 1.16 4.15
CA ILE A 116 5.22 1.40 4.70
C ILE A 116 4.34 2.09 3.66
N ASP A 117 4.85 3.15 3.03
CA ASP A 117 4.13 3.89 1.99
C ASP A 117 3.80 2.98 0.80
N PHE A 118 4.75 2.15 0.38
CA PHE A 118 4.56 1.15 -0.67
C PHE A 118 3.47 0.12 -0.32
N PHE A 119 3.48 -0.42 0.90
CA PHE A 119 2.47 -1.39 1.35
C PHE A 119 1.08 -0.76 1.44
N LEU A 120 0.98 0.46 2.00
CA LEU A 120 -0.28 1.18 2.14
C LEU A 120 -0.90 1.53 0.79
N LYS A 121 -0.10 2.00 -0.17
CA LYS A 121 -0.55 2.22 -1.57
C LYS A 121 -1.20 0.95 -2.16
N ARG A 122 -0.76 -0.23 -1.75
CA ARG A 122 -1.23 -1.54 -2.25
C ARG A 122 -2.21 -2.23 -1.31
N TYR A 123 -2.85 -1.46 -0.44
CA TYR A 123 -3.86 -1.91 0.53
C TYR A 123 -3.33 -2.97 1.52
N ASN A 124 -2.02 -3.13 1.63
CA ASN A 124 -1.41 -4.11 2.52
C ASN A 124 -1.16 -3.51 3.91
N TRP A 125 -2.26 -3.16 4.59
CA TRP A 125 -2.21 -2.54 5.91
C TRP A 125 -1.58 -3.44 6.98
N LEU A 126 -1.77 -4.76 6.89
CA LEU A 126 -1.23 -5.71 7.87
C LEU A 126 0.30 -5.70 7.85
N ASP A 127 0.91 -5.81 6.67
CA ASP A 127 2.38 -5.79 6.56
C ASP A 127 2.95 -4.40 6.86
N ALA A 128 2.25 -3.32 6.46
CA ALA A 128 2.63 -1.95 6.83
C ALA A 128 2.63 -1.77 8.36
N SER A 129 1.57 -2.22 9.03
CA SER A 129 1.44 -2.14 10.49
C SER A 129 2.50 -2.98 11.19
N LYS A 130 2.72 -4.23 10.72
CA LYS A 130 3.75 -5.11 11.24
C LYS A 130 5.14 -4.46 11.14
N LEU A 131 5.49 -3.91 9.98
CA LEU A 131 6.77 -3.25 9.76
C LEU A 131 6.97 -2.05 10.69
N TRP A 132 5.89 -1.27 10.91
CA TRP A 132 5.88 -0.15 11.84
C TRP A 132 6.08 -0.58 13.30
N TRP A 133 5.42 -1.66 13.75
CA TRP A 133 5.57 -2.17 15.12
C TRP A 133 6.94 -2.81 15.39
N GLU A 134 7.52 -3.49 14.39
CA GLU A 134 8.85 -4.10 14.50
C GLU A 134 9.97 -3.05 14.46
N ASN A 135 9.72 -1.92 13.80
CA ASN A 135 10.67 -0.84 13.63
C ASN A 135 10.00 0.51 13.93
N PRO A 136 9.63 0.76 15.21
CA PRO A 136 8.91 1.97 15.57
C PRO A 136 9.76 3.19 15.23
N PRO A 137 9.27 4.10 14.38
CA PRO A 137 10.01 5.29 14.02
C PRO A 137 10.26 6.15 15.27
N ARG A 138 11.41 6.83 15.32
CA ARG A 138 11.65 7.86 16.35
C ARG A 138 10.63 9.00 16.32
N LYS A 139 9.94 9.20 15.18
CA LYS A 139 8.87 10.20 15.01
C LYS A 139 7.51 9.50 14.84
N ASN A 140 6.57 9.81 15.72
CA ASN A 140 5.21 9.23 15.72
C ASN A 140 4.36 9.53 14.46
N LEU A 141 4.86 10.33 13.51
CA LEU A 141 4.09 10.78 12.34
C LEU A 141 3.65 9.63 11.42
N ASN A 142 4.41 8.53 11.35
CA ASN A 142 4.02 7.40 10.50
C ASN A 142 2.83 6.61 11.04
N PHE A 143 2.51 6.73 12.34
CA PHE A 143 1.28 6.16 12.88
C PHE A 143 0.04 6.78 12.24
N ILE A 144 0.09 8.09 11.96
CA ILE A 144 -1.02 8.80 11.31
C ILE A 144 -1.30 8.23 9.93
N LYS A 145 -0.26 7.81 9.18
CA LYS A 145 -0.42 7.17 7.86
C LYS A 145 -1.25 5.88 7.93
N LEU A 146 -1.11 5.10 9.01
CA LEU A 146 -1.86 3.86 9.23
C LEU A 146 -3.35 4.10 9.53
N LEU A 147 -3.75 5.34 9.83
CA LEU A 147 -5.14 5.76 10.04
C LEU A 147 -5.82 6.22 8.75
N PHE A 148 -5.20 6.03 7.59
CA PHE A 148 -5.72 6.42 6.27
C PHE A 148 -6.22 7.88 6.26
N PRO A 149 -5.34 8.88 6.51
CA PRO A 149 -5.74 10.28 6.64
C PRO A 149 -6.41 10.81 5.37
N ARG A 150 -6.05 10.25 4.21
CA ARG A 150 -6.68 10.53 2.93
C ARG A 150 -8.14 10.07 2.87
N LEU A 151 -8.42 8.84 3.33
CA LEU A 151 -9.79 8.31 3.43
C LEU A 151 -10.63 9.15 4.40
N LEU A 152 -10.04 9.55 5.53
CA LEU A 152 -10.68 10.46 6.48
C LEU A 152 -11.07 11.79 5.83
N GLY A 153 -10.13 12.41 5.10
CA GLY A 153 -10.37 13.65 4.36
C GLY A 153 -11.47 13.49 3.31
N ALA A 154 -11.46 12.40 2.54
CA ALA A 154 -12.47 12.11 1.54
C ALA A 154 -13.86 11.95 2.14
N ILE A 155 -13.98 11.26 3.28
CA ILE A 155 -15.26 11.11 3.99
C ILE A 155 -15.78 12.46 4.45
N LEU A 156 -14.92 13.33 4.98
CA LEU A 156 -15.30 14.70 5.37
C LEU A 156 -15.82 15.50 4.17
N VAL A 157 -15.16 15.40 3.02
CA VAL A 157 -15.64 16.02 1.78
C VAL A 157 -16.98 15.42 1.35
N GLY A 158 -17.18 14.10 1.51
CA GLY A 158 -18.43 13.42 1.25
C GLY A 158 -19.61 13.90 2.11
N PHE A 159 -19.33 14.41 3.31
CA PHE A 159 -20.36 15.03 4.16
C PHE A 159 -20.78 16.44 3.73
N ILE A 160 -19.97 17.16 2.95
CA ILE A 160 -20.31 18.51 2.48
C ILE A 160 -21.66 18.54 1.74
N PRO A 161 -21.91 17.72 0.70
CA PRO A 161 -23.20 17.74 0.03
C PRO A 161 -24.34 17.28 0.94
N ILE A 162 -24.07 16.36 1.88
CA ILE A 162 -25.09 15.90 2.84
C ILE A 162 -25.50 17.02 3.78
N VAL A 163 -24.55 17.80 4.31
CA VAL A 163 -24.85 18.87 5.26
C VAL A 163 -25.45 20.11 4.57
N THR A 164 -25.20 20.30 3.28
CA THR A 164 -25.67 21.49 2.55
C THR A 164 -26.98 21.27 1.77
N SER A 165 -27.37 20.03 1.45
CA SER A 165 -28.58 19.73 0.69
C SER A 165 -29.75 19.31 1.59
N LYS A 166 -30.79 20.14 1.61
CA LYS A 166 -32.06 19.87 2.31
C LYS A 166 -32.77 18.66 1.70
N GLU A 167 -32.65 18.47 0.40
CA GLU A 167 -33.27 17.39 -0.37
C GLU A 167 -32.80 16.02 0.11
N ILE A 168 -31.52 15.88 0.45
CA ILE A 168 -30.97 14.62 1.00
C ILE A 168 -31.60 14.28 2.35
N TRP A 169 -31.83 15.29 3.19
CA TRP A 169 -32.46 15.08 4.50
C TRP A 169 -33.92 14.70 4.36
N GLU A 170 -34.67 15.43 3.53
CA GLU A 170 -36.07 15.14 3.25
C GLU A 170 -36.23 13.75 2.64
N PHE A 171 -35.34 13.37 1.72
CA PHE A 171 -35.29 12.03 1.14
C PHE A 171 -35.17 10.96 2.23
N ALA A 172 -34.25 11.13 3.18
CA ALA A 172 -34.03 10.16 4.24
C ALA A 172 -35.24 10.04 5.17
N VAL A 173 -35.95 11.14 5.43
CA VAL A 173 -37.14 11.18 6.27
C VAL A 173 -38.33 10.49 5.59
N VAL A 174 -38.57 10.81 4.32
CA VAL A 174 -39.69 10.26 3.55
C VAL A 174 -39.50 8.76 3.28
N ASN A 175 -38.26 8.32 3.06
CA ASN A 175 -37.95 6.95 2.65
C ASN A 175 -37.46 6.04 3.79
N GLN A 176 -37.82 6.35 5.03
CA GLN A 176 -37.32 5.70 6.24
C GLN A 176 -37.34 4.15 6.21
N SER A 177 -38.40 3.55 5.64
CA SER A 177 -38.57 2.10 5.55
C SER A 177 -37.67 1.44 4.50
N ASN A 178 -37.17 2.19 3.53
CA ASN A 178 -36.31 1.71 2.44
C ASN A 178 -34.83 2.10 2.62
N LEU A 179 -34.49 2.93 3.61
CA LEU A 179 -33.12 3.40 3.85
C LEU A 179 -32.08 2.27 3.89
N LEU A 180 -32.36 1.19 4.62
CA LEU A 180 -31.42 0.07 4.73
C LEU A 180 -31.18 -0.63 3.39
N LYS A 181 -32.17 -0.65 2.49
CA LYS A 181 -32.00 -1.20 1.12
C LYS A 181 -31.08 -0.31 0.31
N TYR A 182 -31.23 1.01 0.40
CA TYR A 182 -30.31 1.95 -0.24
C TYR A 182 -28.89 1.82 0.32
N CYS A 183 -28.75 1.69 1.65
CA CYS A 183 -27.45 1.42 2.27
C CYS A 183 -26.80 0.15 1.74
N ALA A 184 -27.55 -0.94 1.57
CA ALA A 184 -27.04 -2.19 1.02
C ALA A 184 -26.55 -2.03 -0.43
N ILE A 185 -27.29 -1.30 -1.27
CA ILE A 185 -26.87 -1.00 -2.65
C ILE A 185 -25.60 -0.15 -2.65
N ILE A 186 -25.57 0.91 -1.85
CA ILE A 186 -24.39 1.78 -1.70
C ILE A 186 -23.17 0.98 -1.25
N PHE A 187 -23.32 0.10 -0.25
CA PHE A 187 -22.25 -0.77 0.22
C PHE A 187 -21.68 -1.64 -0.89
N VAL A 188 -22.55 -2.30 -1.66
CA VAL A 188 -22.15 -3.17 -2.76
C VAL A 188 -21.38 -2.38 -3.82
N VAL A 189 -21.85 -1.18 -4.18
CA VAL A 189 -21.16 -0.30 -5.13
C VAL A 189 -19.78 0.12 -4.59
N SER A 190 -19.69 0.50 -3.32
CA SER A 190 -18.41 0.84 -2.68
C SER A 190 -17.43 -0.34 -2.64
N VAL A 191 -17.90 -1.55 -2.38
CA VAL A 191 -17.05 -2.76 -2.40
C VAL A 191 -16.53 -3.03 -3.81
N PHE A 192 -17.40 -3.04 -4.82
CA PHE A 192 -16.98 -3.23 -6.22
C PHE A 192 -15.96 -2.19 -6.66
N TYR A 193 -16.14 -0.94 -6.22
CA TYR A 193 -15.20 0.12 -6.49
C TYR A 193 -13.82 -0.18 -5.88
N LEU A 194 -13.76 -0.49 -4.58
CA LEU A 194 -12.49 -0.75 -3.89
C LEU A 194 -11.79 -1.97 -4.46
N GLU A 195 -12.54 -3.00 -4.88
CA GLU A 195 -11.98 -4.15 -5.60
C GLU A 195 -11.37 -3.75 -6.94
N TYR A 196 -12.05 -2.91 -7.72
CA TYR A 196 -11.54 -2.40 -9.00
C TYR A 196 -10.25 -1.58 -8.82
N GLU A 197 -10.25 -0.66 -7.85
CA GLU A 197 -9.08 0.18 -7.52
C GLU A 197 -7.89 -0.67 -7.07
N LEU A 198 -8.13 -1.67 -6.21
CA LEU A 198 -7.10 -2.59 -5.79
C LEU A 198 -6.53 -3.40 -6.96
N TYR A 199 -7.39 -3.90 -7.85
CA TYR A 199 -6.98 -4.65 -9.03
C TYR A 199 -6.07 -3.81 -9.95
N LYS A 200 -6.48 -2.56 -10.22
CA LYS A 200 -5.70 -1.59 -11.00
C LYS A 200 -4.32 -1.33 -10.39
N THR A 201 -4.24 -1.28 -9.07
CA THR A 201 -3.01 -0.96 -8.33
C THR A 201 -2.06 -2.15 -8.25
N ILE A 202 -2.57 -3.36 -8.10
CA ILE A 202 -1.75 -4.56 -7.96
C ILE A 202 -1.27 -5.09 -9.33
N ARG A 203 -1.97 -4.83 -10.43
CA ARG A 203 -1.60 -5.25 -11.80
C ARG A 203 -1.14 -6.72 -11.87
N GLU A 204 -1.93 -7.63 -11.30
CA GLU A 204 -1.70 -9.08 -11.28
C GLU A 204 -0.46 -9.58 -10.52
N THR A 205 0.29 -8.71 -9.85
CA THR A 205 1.48 -9.12 -9.09
C THR A 205 1.15 -9.95 -7.84
N VAL A 206 -0.08 -9.88 -7.30
CA VAL A 206 -0.53 -10.67 -6.12
C VAL A 206 -1.66 -11.63 -6.50
N VAL A 207 -1.80 -12.74 -5.77
CA VAL A 207 -2.87 -13.74 -5.99
C VAL A 207 -4.24 -13.15 -5.61
N LYS A 208 -5.23 -13.25 -6.52
CA LYS A 208 -6.55 -12.61 -6.41
C LYS A 208 -7.27 -12.79 -5.07
N LYS A 209 -7.17 -13.97 -4.45
CA LYS A 209 -7.81 -14.26 -3.15
C LYS A 209 -7.22 -13.44 -1.99
N TRP A 210 -5.91 -13.20 -2.00
CA TRP A 210 -5.25 -12.37 -1.00
C TRP A 210 -5.51 -10.88 -1.24
N CYS A 211 -5.80 -10.47 -2.48
CA CYS A 211 -6.22 -9.11 -2.79
C CYS A 211 -7.54 -8.77 -2.09
N GLN A 212 -8.55 -9.63 -2.12
CA GLN A 212 -9.86 -9.31 -1.50
C GLN A 212 -9.79 -9.08 0.01
N LEU A 213 -8.84 -9.71 0.72
CA LEU A 213 -8.66 -9.45 2.15
C LEU A 213 -8.04 -8.07 2.43
N ARG A 214 -7.34 -7.49 1.46
CA ARG A 214 -6.65 -6.19 1.60
C ARG A 214 -7.60 -4.99 1.60
N ILE A 215 -8.78 -5.10 0.99
CA ILE A 215 -9.78 -4.01 1.05
C ILE A 215 -10.47 -3.92 2.41
N ILE A 216 -10.47 -4.99 3.21
CA ILE A 216 -11.23 -5.09 4.46
C ILE A 216 -10.84 -3.99 5.46
N PRO A 217 -9.55 -3.74 5.76
CA PRO A 217 -9.17 -2.65 6.65
C PRO A 217 -9.69 -1.29 6.17
N VAL A 218 -9.53 -0.98 4.88
CA VAL A 218 -9.97 0.30 4.30
C VAL A 218 -11.49 0.46 4.43
N LEU A 219 -12.24 -0.61 4.14
CA LEU A 219 -13.69 -0.64 4.31
C LEU A 219 -14.10 -0.42 5.77
N LEU A 220 -13.48 -1.14 6.71
CA LEU A 220 -13.80 -1.05 8.14
C LEU A 220 -13.47 0.34 8.72
N PHE A 221 -12.27 0.86 8.43
CA PHE A 221 -11.88 2.20 8.87
C PHE A 221 -12.77 3.27 8.23
N GLY A 222 -13.06 3.14 6.93
CA GLY A 222 -13.94 4.06 6.22
C GLY A 222 -15.34 4.11 6.81
N LEU A 223 -15.98 2.94 6.98
CA LEU A 223 -17.30 2.85 7.60
C LEU A 223 -17.29 3.35 9.05
N PHE A 224 -16.24 3.05 9.82
CA PHE A 224 -16.10 3.55 11.18
C PHE A 224 -16.06 5.09 11.22
N TYR A 225 -15.20 5.72 10.42
CA TYR A 225 -15.09 7.18 10.35
C TYR A 225 -16.39 7.82 9.86
N SER A 226 -17.01 7.26 8.81
CA SER A 226 -18.29 7.75 8.31
C SER A 226 -19.40 7.65 9.34
N LEU A 227 -19.51 6.54 10.07
CA LEU A 227 -20.49 6.39 11.14
C LEU A 227 -20.24 7.36 12.29
N LEU A 228 -18.97 7.53 12.69
CA LEU A 228 -18.57 8.47 13.73
C LEU A 228 -18.99 9.91 13.36
N PHE A 229 -18.64 10.37 12.17
CA PHE A 229 -19.01 11.72 11.74
C PHE A 229 -20.51 11.90 11.53
N SER A 230 -21.19 10.90 10.95
CA SER A 230 -22.64 10.98 10.82
C SER A 230 -23.34 11.08 12.17
N TYR A 231 -22.87 10.30 13.17
CA TYR A 231 -23.37 10.37 14.54
C TYR A 231 -23.14 11.76 15.15
N ILE A 232 -21.93 12.33 15.02
CA ILE A 232 -21.59 13.67 15.50
C ILE A 232 -22.47 14.74 14.84
N PHE A 233 -22.60 14.74 13.50
CA PHE A 233 -23.40 15.73 12.78
C PHE A 233 -24.89 15.63 13.11
N THR A 234 -25.39 14.42 13.35
CA THR A 234 -26.77 14.21 13.80
C THR A 234 -26.98 14.76 15.21
N LEU A 235 -26.05 14.53 16.14
CA LEU A 235 -26.13 15.05 17.51
C LEU A 235 -26.08 16.57 17.59
N VAL A 236 -25.21 17.21 16.81
CA VAL A 236 -25.08 18.68 16.80
C VAL A 236 -26.29 19.36 16.15
N GLY A 237 -27.18 18.61 15.50
CA GLY A 237 -28.37 19.14 14.85
C GLY A 237 -28.09 19.79 13.50
N PHE A 238 -26.90 19.57 12.92
CA PHE A 238 -26.57 20.02 11.56
C PHE A 238 -27.51 19.42 10.50
N MET A 239 -28.19 18.32 10.82
CA MET A 239 -29.11 17.61 9.92
C MET A 239 -30.60 17.89 10.22
N GLY A 240 -30.89 18.99 10.92
CA GLY A 240 -32.23 19.49 11.22
C GLY A 240 -32.91 18.83 12.43
N ASN A 241 -34.03 19.41 12.87
CA ASN A 241 -34.84 18.99 14.03
C ASN A 241 -35.65 17.70 13.79
N VAL A 242 -35.12 16.75 13.03
CA VAL A 242 -35.94 15.64 12.49
C VAL A 242 -36.00 14.42 13.41
N GLY A 243 -35.56 14.56 14.66
CA GLY A 243 -35.54 13.51 15.68
C GLY A 243 -34.41 12.49 15.47
N TRP A 244 -34.03 11.78 16.52
CA TRP A 244 -32.97 10.77 16.44
C TRP A 244 -33.46 9.51 15.71
N CYS A 245 -32.74 9.06 14.67
CA CYS A 245 -32.97 7.70 14.15
C CYS A 245 -31.72 7.07 13.52
N TRP A 246 -31.42 5.85 13.96
CA TRP A 246 -30.27 5.06 13.50
C TRP A 246 -30.26 4.78 12.00
N ASN A 247 -31.41 4.55 11.37
CA ASN A 247 -31.47 4.29 9.92
C ASN A 247 -30.93 5.48 9.11
N ARG A 248 -31.17 6.71 9.58
CA ARG A 248 -30.66 7.92 8.94
C ARG A 248 -29.15 8.10 9.16
N VAL A 249 -28.68 7.86 10.38
CA VAL A 249 -27.24 7.89 10.69
C VAL A 249 -26.47 6.91 9.80
N ILE A 250 -26.96 5.68 9.68
CA ILE A 250 -26.35 4.67 8.81
C ILE A 250 -26.41 5.13 7.35
N PHE A 251 -27.56 5.64 6.87
CA PHE A 251 -27.68 6.14 5.51
C PHE A 251 -26.69 7.25 5.18
N TYR A 252 -26.59 8.28 6.02
CA TYR A 252 -25.66 9.38 5.80
C TYR A 252 -24.20 8.93 5.86
N ALA A 253 -23.86 8.01 6.77
CA ALA A 253 -22.52 7.42 6.82
C ALA A 253 -22.18 6.70 5.51
N MET A 254 -23.06 5.82 5.03
CA MET A 254 -22.85 5.06 3.78
C MET A 254 -22.77 5.98 2.57
N PHE A 255 -23.63 7.00 2.51
CA PHE A 255 -23.65 7.95 1.41
C PHE A 255 -22.40 8.84 1.40
N ALA A 256 -21.95 9.34 2.56
CA ALA A 256 -20.71 10.10 2.70
C ALA A 256 -19.50 9.27 2.30
N PHE A 257 -19.47 7.99 2.71
CA PHE A 257 -18.41 7.06 2.32
C PHE A 257 -18.33 6.88 0.81
N LEU A 258 -19.47 6.65 0.14
CA LEU A 258 -19.52 6.53 -1.31
C LEU A 258 -19.09 7.81 -2.02
N ILE A 259 -19.62 8.97 -1.62
CA ILE A 259 -19.24 10.26 -2.23
C ILE A 259 -17.75 10.52 -2.01
N GLY A 260 -17.23 10.27 -0.80
CA GLY A 260 -15.82 10.44 -0.50
C GLY A 260 -14.93 9.60 -1.43
N ILE A 261 -15.26 8.32 -1.60
CA ILE A 261 -14.57 7.42 -2.54
C ILE A 261 -14.64 7.95 -3.98
N LEU A 262 -15.81 8.41 -4.43
CA LEU A 262 -15.98 8.94 -5.80
C LEU A 262 -15.19 10.24 -6.02
N ILE A 263 -15.13 11.12 -5.02
CA ILE A 263 -14.36 12.36 -5.10
C ILE A 263 -12.86 12.05 -5.14
N GLN A 264 -12.39 11.06 -4.37
CA GLN A 264 -11.01 10.60 -4.48
C GLN A 264 -10.68 10.18 -5.91
N LEU A 265 -11.57 9.44 -6.59
CA LEU A 265 -11.38 9.06 -7.99
C LEU A 265 -11.25 10.28 -8.91
N LEU A 266 -12.14 11.26 -8.75
CA LEU A 266 -12.20 12.41 -9.65
C LEU A 266 -11.04 13.37 -9.43
N TRP A 267 -10.57 13.49 -8.20
CA TRP A 267 -9.61 14.51 -7.82
C TRP A 267 -8.17 14.01 -7.81
N GLU A 268 -7.94 12.73 -7.53
CA GLU A 268 -6.58 12.25 -7.28
C GLU A 268 -6.27 10.97 -8.07
N GLU A 269 -5.17 10.99 -8.84
CA GLU A 269 -4.67 9.83 -9.60
C GLU A 269 -4.14 8.68 -8.70
N LYS A 270 -4.32 8.79 -7.38
CA LYS A 270 -3.70 7.99 -6.33
C LYS A 270 -4.76 7.30 -5.47
N THR A 271 -4.38 6.19 -4.85
CA THR A 271 -5.34 5.30 -4.17
C THR A 271 -5.84 5.84 -2.82
N ALA A 272 -7.04 5.42 -2.40
CA ALA A 272 -7.65 5.81 -1.12
C ALA A 272 -6.79 5.49 0.12
N SER A 273 -5.96 4.44 0.05
CA SER A 273 -5.07 4.02 1.13
C SER A 273 -3.66 4.60 1.06
N GLU A 274 -3.30 5.31 0.00
CA GLU A 274 -1.99 5.94 -0.14
C GLU A 274 -1.87 7.12 0.84
N PRO A 275 -0.76 7.22 1.60
CA PRO A 275 -0.53 8.35 2.50
C PRO A 275 -0.45 9.69 1.73
N LEU A 276 -0.82 10.78 2.43
CA LEU A 276 -0.75 12.17 1.93
C LEU A 276 0.70 12.62 1.69
#